data_AF-A0A928UKM1-F1
#
_entry.id   AF-A0A928UKM1-F1
#
_cell.length_a   1.000
_cell.length_b   1.000
_cell.length_c   1.000
_cell.angle_alpha   90.00
_cell.angle_beta   90.00
_cell.angle_gamma   90.00
#
_symmetry.space_group_name_H-M   'P 1'
#
loop_
_entity.id
_entity.type
_entity.pdbx_description
1 polymer ?
#
loop_
_entity_poly.entity_id
_entity_poly.type
_entity_poly.pdbx_seq_one_letter_code
_entity_poly.pdbx_strand_id
1 'polypeptide(L)'
;MGIGLNVITSNTASKLVQDSAFQVLSEGSLKAVARPAFTLADRSASLDARKYSATKELIFQSVSMAMYFAIITTVFQKGGYKFLKNLPKFKKYEALNGINNIKDFTKVYDEFSKGLISTTAEQAKQLQHTKGGMEVIKMIGSGLILTILCPLVVAKMVSPVMNALKPFINPENKTEQK
;
A
#
# COMPACT_ATOMS: atom_id res chain seq x y z
N MET A 1 -29.15 11.71 9.58
CA MET A 1 -27.84 12.15 10.13
C MET A 1 -26.75 11.20 9.67
N GLY A 2 -25.53 11.72 9.56
CA GLY A 2 -24.32 10.96 9.29
C GLY A 2 -23.18 11.95 9.06
N ILE A 3 -23.05 12.92 9.97
CA ILE A 3 -22.09 14.02 9.91
C ILE A 3 -20.66 13.44 9.80
N GLY A 4 -20.39 12.31 10.47
CA GLY A 4 -19.12 11.59 10.37
C GLY A 4 -18.79 11.11 8.94
N LEU A 5 -19.75 10.55 8.20
CA LEU A 5 -19.54 10.06 6.83
C LEU A 5 -19.22 11.19 5.84
N ASN A 6 -19.79 12.38 6.06
CA ASN A 6 -19.57 13.54 5.21
C ASN A 6 -18.18 14.18 5.47
N VAL A 7 -17.72 14.14 6.73
CA VAL A 7 -16.40 14.64 7.14
C VAL A 7 -15.29 13.70 6.68
N ILE A 8 -15.44 12.38 6.87
CA ILE A 8 -14.42 11.38 6.48
C ILE A 8 -14.35 11.13 4.97
N THR A 9 -15.38 11.48 4.19
CA THR A 9 -15.33 11.36 2.71
C THR A 9 -15.12 12.71 2.02
N SER A 10 -14.76 13.74 2.78
CA SER A 10 -14.48 15.08 2.26
C SER A 10 -13.13 15.13 1.53
N ASN A 11 -13.00 16.09 0.62
CA ASN A 11 -11.75 16.31 -0.11
C ASN A 11 -10.58 16.68 0.82
N THR A 12 -10.86 17.29 1.98
CA THR A 12 -9.86 17.59 3.01
C THR A 12 -9.37 16.32 3.71
N ALA A 13 -10.28 15.40 4.04
CA ALA A 13 -9.91 14.11 4.61
C ALA A 13 -9.09 13.28 3.61
N SER A 14 -9.48 13.27 2.33
CA SER A 14 -8.72 12.67 1.23
C SER A 14 -7.28 13.19 1.17
N LYS A 15 -7.09 14.51 1.17
CA LYS A 15 -5.75 15.12 1.15
C LYS A 15 -4.92 14.74 2.37
N LEU A 16 -5.50 14.81 3.58
CA LEU A 16 -4.79 14.38 4.79
C LEU A 16 -4.36 12.91 4.73
N VAL A 17 -5.22 12.04 4.19
CA VAL A 17 -4.89 10.63 3.99
C VAL A 17 -3.75 10.47 2.98
N GLN A 18 -3.78 11.20 1.86
CA GLN A 18 -2.74 11.15 0.84
C GLN A 18 -1.40 11.65 1.38
N ASP A 19 -1.39 12.78 2.08
CA ASP A 19 -0.18 13.37 2.68
C ASP A 19 0.40 12.44 3.75
N SER A 20 -0.44 11.87 4.61
CA SER A 20 -0.03 10.90 5.63
C SER A 20 0.53 9.61 5.00
N ALA A 21 -0.13 9.08 3.97
CA ALA A 21 0.32 7.90 3.26
C ALA A 21 1.67 8.15 2.55
N PHE A 22 1.86 9.34 1.97
CA PHE A 22 3.11 9.75 1.34
C PHE A 22 4.24 9.89 2.36
N GLN A 23 3.99 10.50 3.53
CA GLN A 23 4.97 10.61 4.60
C GLN A 23 5.42 9.22 5.09
N VAL A 24 4.49 8.32 5.40
CA VAL A 24 4.80 6.95 5.86
C VAL A 24 5.56 6.17 4.79
N LEU A 25 5.20 6.33 3.51
CA LEU A 25 5.90 5.71 2.39
C LEU A 25 7.33 6.26 2.24
N SER A 26 7.50 7.57 2.34
CA SER A 26 8.79 8.24 2.23
C SER A 26 9.73 7.82 3.37
N GLU A 27 9.27 7.87 4.61
CA GLU A 27 10.04 7.39 5.76
C GLU A 27 10.32 5.89 5.68
N GLY A 28 9.34 5.10 5.26
CA GLY A 28 9.46 3.65 5.13
C GLY A 28 10.47 3.24 4.06
N SER A 29 10.47 3.94 2.91
CA SER A 29 11.43 3.69 1.83
C SER A 29 12.84 4.18 2.19
N LEU A 30 12.97 5.32 2.88
CA LEU A 30 14.26 5.76 3.41
C LEU A 30 14.81 4.77 4.44
N LYS A 31 14.00 4.35 5.42
CA LYS A 31 14.39 3.34 6.42
C LYS A 31 14.73 2.00 5.78
N ALA A 32 14.09 1.66 4.66
CA ALA A 32 14.33 0.42 3.93
C ALA A 32 15.71 0.30 3.34
N VAL A 33 16.27 1.42 2.90
CA VAL A 33 17.60 1.48 2.27
C VAL A 33 18.64 1.85 3.31
N ALA A 34 18.32 2.81 4.20
CA ALA A 34 19.25 3.32 5.19
C ALA A 34 19.67 2.25 6.21
N ARG A 35 18.75 1.40 6.71
CA ARG A 35 19.10 0.37 7.70
C ARG A 35 20.06 -0.68 7.13
N PRO A 36 19.78 -1.33 5.98
CA PRO A 36 20.75 -2.23 5.35
C PRO A 36 22.07 -1.56 4.99
N ALA A 37 22.03 -0.31 4.49
CA ALA A 37 23.25 0.43 4.14
C ALA A 37 24.12 0.73 5.38
N PHE A 38 23.51 1.11 6.50
CA PHE A 38 24.22 1.36 7.75
C PHE A 38 24.83 0.08 8.33
N THR A 39 24.09 -1.03 8.30
CA THR A 39 24.60 -2.37 8.69
C THR A 39 25.77 -2.82 7.79
N LEU A 40 25.72 -2.50 6.49
CA LEU A 40 26.83 -2.74 5.57
C LEU A 40 28.00 -1.78 5.78
N ALA A 41 27.82 -0.61 6.37
CA ALA A 41 28.89 0.35 6.66
C ALA A 41 29.57 0.11 8.02
N ASP A 42 28.88 -0.51 8.98
CA ASP A 42 29.37 -0.77 10.34
C ASP A 42 30.53 -1.77 10.40
N ARG A 43 31.77 -1.30 10.62
CA ARG A 43 32.99 -2.12 10.69
C ARG A 43 33.16 -2.97 11.95
N SER A 44 32.20 -2.98 12.88
CA SER A 44 32.31 -3.71 14.15
C SER A 44 32.21 -5.25 14.04
N ALA A 45 31.66 -5.79 12.94
CA ALA A 45 31.42 -7.23 12.75
C ALA A 45 32.12 -7.81 11.50
N SER A 46 32.22 -9.14 11.42
CA SER A 46 32.79 -9.85 10.25
C SER A 46 32.01 -9.55 8.97
N LEU A 47 32.72 -9.51 7.85
CA LEU A 47 32.19 -9.05 6.56
C LEU A 47 30.98 -9.88 6.09
N ASP A 48 31.00 -11.18 6.36
CA ASP A 48 29.92 -12.11 6.01
C ASP A 48 28.70 -11.98 6.93
N ALA A 49 28.91 -11.73 8.23
CA ALA A 49 27.82 -11.49 9.16
C ALA A 49 27.07 -10.19 8.83
N ARG A 50 27.79 -9.15 8.41
CA ARG A 50 27.21 -7.86 7.99
C ARG A 50 26.40 -7.98 6.71
N LYS A 51 26.93 -8.67 5.70
CA LYS A 51 26.22 -8.96 4.45
C LYS A 51 24.95 -9.75 4.73
N TYR A 52 25.05 -10.81 5.51
CA TYR A 52 23.89 -11.63 5.88
C TYR A 52 22.81 -10.83 6.64
N SER A 53 23.21 -10.03 7.63
CA SER A 53 22.28 -9.20 8.41
C SER A 53 21.59 -8.13 7.55
N ALA A 54 22.37 -7.39 6.75
CA ALA A 54 21.83 -6.37 5.87
C ALA A 54 20.89 -6.96 4.80
N THR A 55 21.22 -8.12 4.23
CA THR A 55 20.35 -8.80 3.29
C THR A 55 19.06 -9.29 3.95
N LYS A 56 19.12 -9.82 5.18
CA LYS A 56 17.92 -10.21 5.93
C LYS A 56 16.98 -9.02 6.19
N GLU A 57 17.53 -7.86 6.57
CA GLU A 57 16.75 -6.65 6.79
C GLU A 57 16.14 -6.10 5.49
N LEU A 58 16.91 -6.11 4.40
CA LEU A 58 16.43 -5.69 3.07
C LEU A 58 15.31 -6.60 2.57
N ILE A 59 15.46 -7.93 2.74
CA ILE A 59 14.42 -8.91 2.41
C ILE A 59 13.17 -8.67 3.26
N PHE A 60 13.32 -8.51 4.57
CA PHE A 60 12.19 -8.25 5.47
C PHE A 60 11.38 -7.03 5.00
N GLN A 61 12.08 -5.95 4.69
CA GLN A 61 11.47 -4.70 4.29
C GLN A 61 10.86 -4.75 2.87
N SER A 62 11.54 -5.38 1.92
CA SER A 62 11.04 -5.53 0.55
C SER A 62 9.83 -6.46 0.47
N VAL A 63 9.84 -7.58 1.19
CA VAL A 63 8.70 -8.50 1.28
C VAL A 63 7.50 -7.83 1.96
N SER A 64 7.74 -7.08 3.04
CA SER A 64 6.69 -6.30 3.71
C SER A 64 6.04 -5.29 2.76
N MET A 65 6.84 -4.55 1.98
CA MET A 65 6.32 -3.59 1.00
C MET A 65 5.58 -4.25 -0.17
N ALA A 66 6.11 -5.36 -0.71
CA ALA A 66 5.45 -6.09 -1.78
C ALA A 66 4.08 -6.63 -1.33
N MET A 67 4.01 -7.20 -0.12
CA MET A 67 2.77 -7.68 0.47
C MET A 67 1.79 -6.53 0.71
N TYR A 68 2.27 -5.41 1.23
CA TYR A 68 1.48 -4.20 1.42
C TYR A 68 0.80 -3.75 0.13
N PHE A 69 1.58 -3.59 -0.95
CA PHE A 69 1.04 -3.18 -2.25
C PHE A 69 0.10 -4.21 -2.85
N ALA A 70 0.37 -5.51 -2.67
CA ALA A 70 -0.52 -6.57 -3.14
C ALA A 70 -1.88 -6.53 -2.43
N ILE A 71 -1.91 -6.45 -1.10
CA ILE A 71 -3.17 -6.46 -0.33
C ILE A 71 -3.94 -5.15 -0.52
N ILE A 72 -3.26 -4.00 -0.48
CA ILE A 72 -3.94 -2.71 -0.61
C ILE A 72 -4.62 -2.57 -1.97
N THR A 73 -3.99 -3.05 -3.05
CA THR A 73 -4.54 -2.97 -4.42
C THR A 73 -5.61 -4.02 -4.70
N THR A 74 -5.52 -5.21 -4.09
CA THR A 74 -6.47 -6.30 -4.35
C THR A 74 -7.66 -6.30 -3.39
N VAL A 75 -7.41 -6.16 -2.09
CA VAL A 75 -8.43 -6.28 -1.04
C VAL A 75 -9.08 -4.93 -0.76
N PHE A 76 -8.30 -3.93 -0.35
CA PHE A 76 -8.86 -2.66 0.11
C PHE A 76 -9.32 -1.76 -1.03
N GLN A 77 -8.60 -1.75 -2.16
CA GLN A 77 -9.00 -0.96 -3.32
C GLN A 77 -10.23 -1.57 -4.01
N LYS A 78 -10.18 -2.83 -4.47
CA LYS A 78 -11.33 -3.45 -5.16
C LYS A 78 -12.49 -3.72 -4.19
N GLY A 79 -12.20 -4.27 -3.01
CA GLY A 79 -13.20 -4.57 -2.00
C GLY A 79 -13.82 -3.31 -1.40
N GLY A 80 -13.01 -2.29 -1.11
CA GLY A 80 -13.48 -0.99 -0.61
C GLY A 80 -14.42 -0.29 -1.58
N TYR A 81 -14.13 -0.33 -2.88
CA TYR A 81 -15.04 0.20 -3.90
C TYR A 81 -16.36 -0.55 -3.97
N LYS A 82 -16.33 -1.89 -3.94
CA LYS A 82 -17.54 -2.72 -3.91
C LYS A 82 -18.37 -2.45 -2.65
N PHE A 83 -17.71 -2.29 -1.51
CA PHE A 83 -18.35 -1.92 -0.24
C PHE A 83 -18.99 -0.53 -0.32
N LEU A 84 -18.25 0.48 -0.77
CA LEU A 84 -18.77 1.85 -0.96
C LEU A 84 -19.96 1.86 -1.91
N LYS A 85 -19.87 1.21 -3.07
CA LYS A 85 -20.97 1.12 -4.05
C LYS A 85 -22.22 0.45 -3.46
N ASN A 86 -22.06 -0.48 -2.51
CA ASN A 86 -23.18 -1.15 -1.86
C ASN A 86 -23.87 -0.30 -0.77
N LEU A 87 -23.26 0.79 -0.32
CA LEU A 87 -23.88 1.67 0.67
C LEU A 87 -25.05 2.47 0.05
N PRO A 88 -26.16 2.64 0.79
CA PRO A 88 -27.38 3.25 0.26
C PRO A 88 -27.22 4.71 -0.21
N LYS A 89 -26.23 5.45 0.30
CA LYS A 89 -25.90 6.80 -0.19
C LYS A 89 -25.23 6.78 -1.57
N PHE A 90 -24.29 5.86 -1.77
CA PHE A 90 -23.51 5.75 -3.01
C PHE A 90 -24.27 5.01 -4.12
N LYS A 91 -25.21 4.12 -3.77
CA LYS A 91 -26.14 3.52 -4.76
C LYS A 91 -27.01 4.56 -5.47
N LYS A 92 -27.26 5.71 -4.82
CA LYS A 92 -28.01 6.82 -5.39
C LYS A 92 -27.15 7.75 -6.25
N TYR A 93 -25.83 7.51 -6.32
CA TYR A 93 -24.94 8.35 -7.11
C TYR A 93 -25.07 7.97 -8.58
N GLU A 94 -25.67 8.86 -9.34
CA GLU A 94 -25.80 8.75 -10.79
C GLU A 94 -24.43 8.69 -11.48
N ALA A 95 -23.42 9.39 -10.93
CA ALA A 95 -22.03 9.32 -11.39
C ALA A 95 -21.38 7.93 -11.23
N LEU A 96 -21.96 7.03 -10.44
CA LEU A 96 -21.49 5.65 -10.25
C LEU A 96 -22.35 4.62 -11.01
N ASN A 97 -23.50 5.03 -11.57
CA ASN A 97 -24.34 4.16 -12.38
C ASN A 97 -23.64 3.90 -13.71
N GLY A 98 -23.33 2.62 -13.98
CA GLY A 98 -22.56 2.18 -15.15
C GLY A 98 -21.09 1.87 -14.85
N ILE A 99 -20.53 2.36 -13.75
CA ILE A 99 -19.14 2.07 -13.37
C ILE A 99 -19.10 0.84 -12.47
N ASN A 100 -18.71 -0.31 -13.02
CA ASN A 100 -18.67 -1.58 -12.29
C ASN A 100 -17.30 -1.89 -11.67
N ASN A 101 -16.23 -1.31 -12.23
CA ASN A 101 -14.87 -1.56 -11.77
C ASN A 101 -14.20 -0.30 -11.25
N ILE A 102 -13.31 -0.50 -10.28
CA ILE A 102 -12.48 0.58 -9.77
C ILE A 102 -11.52 1.16 -10.82
N LYS A 103 -11.09 0.36 -11.80
CA LYS A 103 -10.21 0.86 -12.87
C LYS A 103 -10.91 1.92 -13.70
N ASP A 104 -12.16 1.66 -14.07
CA ASP A 104 -12.99 2.57 -14.85
C ASP A 104 -13.33 3.82 -14.02
N PHE A 105 -13.67 3.63 -12.74
CA PHE A 105 -13.84 4.76 -11.81
C PHE A 105 -12.58 5.64 -11.73
N THR A 106 -11.40 5.03 -11.64
CA THR A 106 -10.14 5.76 -11.51
C THR A 106 -9.83 6.56 -12.77
N LYS A 107 -10.12 6.01 -13.96
CA LYS A 107 -9.97 6.71 -15.24
C LYS A 107 -10.91 7.91 -15.33
N VAL A 108 -12.20 7.70 -15.07
CA VAL A 108 -13.21 8.77 -15.08
C VAL A 108 -12.84 9.86 -14.07
N TYR A 109 -12.40 9.50 -12.87
CA TYR A 109 -11.93 10.46 -11.87
C TYR A 109 -10.68 11.22 -12.32
N ASP A 110 -9.73 10.56 -12.99
CA ASP A 110 -8.50 11.18 -13.49
C ASP A 110 -8.81 12.20 -14.61
N GLU A 111 -9.69 11.85 -15.54
CA GLU A 111 -10.18 12.74 -16.59
C GLU A 111 -10.94 13.94 -15.98
N PHE A 112 -11.79 13.71 -14.98
CA PHE A 112 -12.46 14.76 -14.23
C PHE A 112 -11.46 15.68 -13.51
N SER A 113 -10.47 15.11 -12.83
CA SER A 113 -9.47 15.87 -12.08
C SER A 113 -8.56 16.70 -12.99
N LYS A 114 -8.38 16.28 -14.25
CA LYS A 114 -7.65 17.01 -15.29
C LYS A 114 -8.52 18.04 -16.02
N GLY A 115 -9.81 18.12 -15.70
CA GLY A 115 -10.76 19.01 -16.38
C GLY A 115 -11.09 18.60 -17.82
N LEU A 116 -10.81 17.35 -18.19
CA LEU A 116 -11.06 16.81 -19.54
C LEU A 116 -12.53 16.44 -19.78
N ILE A 117 -13.31 16.26 -18.70
CA ILE A 117 -14.74 16.01 -18.75
C ILE A 117 -15.52 17.06 -17.97
N SER A 118 -16.47 17.68 -18.63
CA SER A 118 -17.44 18.59 -18.01
C SER A 118 -18.53 17.77 -17.34
N THR A 119 -18.58 17.83 -16.02
CA THR A 119 -19.51 17.07 -15.18
C THR A 119 -20.36 18.06 -14.37
N THR A 120 -21.63 17.74 -14.13
CA THR A 120 -22.52 18.55 -13.29
C THR A 120 -21.95 18.69 -11.87
N ALA A 121 -22.19 19.83 -11.20
CA ALA A 121 -21.70 20.07 -9.83
C ALA A 121 -22.05 18.94 -8.84
N GLU A 122 -23.23 18.33 -8.97
CA GLU A 122 -23.62 17.16 -8.17
C GLU A 122 -22.80 15.91 -8.46
N GLN A 123 -22.59 15.58 -9.73
CA GLN A 123 -21.82 14.41 -10.15
C GLN A 123 -20.33 14.56 -9.76
N ALA A 124 -19.79 15.78 -9.88
CA ALA A 124 -18.45 16.12 -9.41
C ALA A 124 -18.29 15.84 -7.90
N LYS A 125 -19.29 16.28 -7.11
CA LYS A 125 -19.34 16.04 -5.67
C LYS A 125 -19.44 14.54 -5.34
N GLN A 126 -20.28 13.80 -6.06
CA GLN A 126 -20.40 12.34 -5.91
C GLN A 126 -19.08 11.60 -6.20
N LEU A 127 -18.36 12.02 -7.24
CA LEU A 127 -17.05 11.47 -7.61
C LEU A 127 -16.00 11.74 -6.52
N GLN A 128 -15.95 12.96 -6.01
CA GLN A 128 -15.05 13.35 -4.91
C GLN A 128 -15.35 12.59 -3.61
N HIS A 129 -16.62 12.46 -3.22
CA HIS A 129 -17.00 11.68 -2.04
C HIS A 129 -16.64 10.20 -2.18
N THR A 130 -16.77 9.64 -3.38
CA THR A 130 -16.39 8.24 -3.65
C THR A 130 -14.88 8.06 -3.57
N LYS A 131 -14.11 9.00 -4.13
CA LYS A 131 -12.65 9.01 -4.02
C LYS A 131 -12.20 9.11 -2.56
N GLY A 132 -12.77 10.04 -1.79
CA GLY A 132 -12.41 10.21 -0.38
C GLY A 132 -12.78 9.02 0.49
N GLY A 133 -13.95 8.42 0.26
CA GLY A 133 -14.32 7.16 0.92
C GLY A 133 -13.33 6.04 0.63
N MET A 134 -12.87 5.90 -0.61
CA MET A 134 -11.88 4.88 -0.96
C MET A 134 -10.52 5.13 -0.30
N GLU A 135 -10.11 6.39 -0.18
CA GLU A 135 -8.85 6.75 0.46
C GLU A 135 -8.88 6.44 1.96
N VAL A 136 -9.97 6.75 2.65
CA VAL A 136 -10.12 6.36 4.06
C VAL A 136 -10.11 4.84 4.24
N ILE A 137 -10.80 4.08 3.37
CA ILE A 137 -10.76 2.62 3.43
C ILE A 137 -9.33 2.11 3.22
N LYS A 138 -8.58 2.70 2.29
CA LYS A 138 -7.16 2.37 2.10
C LYS A 138 -6.31 2.75 3.32
N MET A 139 -6.57 3.87 3.98
CA MET A 139 -5.86 4.27 5.18
C MET A 139 -6.06 3.28 6.33
N ILE A 140 -7.31 2.90 6.59
CA ILE A 140 -7.65 1.90 7.62
C ILE A 140 -7.03 0.56 7.27
N GLY A 141 -7.15 0.14 6.00
CA GLY A 141 -6.54 -1.08 5.50
C GLY A 141 -5.03 -1.09 5.62
N SER A 142 -4.39 0.04 5.35
CA SER A 142 -2.94 0.23 5.51
C SER A 142 -2.50 -0.02 6.96
N GLY A 143 -3.22 0.55 7.93
CA GLY A 143 -2.98 0.29 9.35
C GLY A 143 -3.10 -1.19 9.71
N LEU A 144 -4.19 -1.85 9.29
CA LEU A 144 -4.40 -3.29 9.55
C LEU A 144 -3.31 -4.17 8.91
N ILE A 145 -2.89 -3.84 7.68
CA ILE A 145 -1.83 -4.56 6.99
C ILE A 145 -0.52 -4.42 7.76
N LEU A 146 -0.11 -3.20 8.08
CA LEU A 146 1.18 -2.94 8.70
C LEU A 146 1.26 -3.49 10.13
N THR A 147 0.19 -3.39 10.91
CA THR A 147 0.19 -3.79 12.33
C THR A 147 0.01 -5.29 12.53
N ILE A 148 -0.75 -5.97 11.66
CA ILE A 148 -1.15 -7.37 11.89
C ILE A 148 -0.62 -8.27 10.77
N LEU A 149 -0.97 -7.98 9.52
CA LEU A 149 -0.70 -8.92 8.42
C LEU A 149 0.78 -8.99 8.06
N CYS A 150 1.48 -7.85 7.97
CA CYS A 150 2.90 -7.81 7.64
C CYS A 150 3.74 -8.61 8.64
N PRO A 151 3.64 -8.41 9.96
CA PRO A 151 4.39 -9.23 10.92
C PRO A 151 4.15 -10.73 10.78
N LEU A 152 2.89 -11.15 10.60
CA LEU A 152 2.52 -12.57 10.47
C LEU A 152 3.05 -13.21 9.19
N VAL A 153 2.89 -12.54 8.05
CA VAL A 153 3.29 -13.08 6.74
C VAL A 153 4.80 -12.99 6.56
N VAL A 154 5.41 -11.86 6.91
CA VAL A 154 6.86 -11.66 6.75
C VAL A 154 7.65 -12.63 7.63
N ALA A 155 7.22 -12.88 8.88
CA ALA A 155 7.85 -13.89 9.72
C ALA A 155 7.87 -15.29 9.07
N LYS A 156 6.82 -15.63 8.31
CA LYS A 156 6.70 -16.91 7.60
C LYS A 156 7.43 -16.93 6.25
N MET A 157 7.54 -15.79 5.57
CA MET A 157 8.13 -15.69 4.22
C MET A 157 9.63 -15.35 4.21
N VAL A 158 10.18 -14.73 5.26
CA VAL A 158 11.60 -14.37 5.30
C VAL A 158 12.49 -15.61 5.25
N SER A 159 12.17 -16.68 5.98
CA SER A 159 12.94 -17.92 5.97
C SER A 159 13.05 -18.58 4.57
N PRO A 160 11.94 -18.82 3.83
CA PRO A 160 12.04 -19.39 2.49
C PRO A 160 12.73 -18.47 1.49
N VAL A 161 12.48 -17.15 1.55
CA VAL A 161 13.14 -16.18 0.65
C VAL A 161 14.64 -16.11 0.91
N MET A 162 15.05 -16.11 2.18
CA MET A 162 16.45 -16.13 2.56
C MET A 162 17.15 -17.45 2.19
N ASN A 163 16.45 -18.59 2.27
CA ASN A 163 16.99 -19.87 1.80
C ASN A 163 17.12 -19.93 0.26
N ALA A 164 16.20 -19.30 -0.48
CA ALA A 164 16.30 -19.18 -1.94
C ALA A 164 17.44 -18.24 -2.37
N LEU A 165 17.73 -17.21 -1.57
CA LEU A 165 18.79 -16.23 -1.85
C LEU A 165 20.18 -16.63 -1.30
N LYS A 166 20.24 -17.54 -0.32
CA LYS A 166 21.51 -18.12 0.21
C LYS A 166 22.56 -18.44 -0.87
N PRO A 167 22.25 -19.16 -1.97
CA PRO A 167 23.25 -19.48 -3.00
C PRO A 167 23.82 -18.26 -3.74
N PHE A 168 23.16 -17.10 -3.68
CA PHE A 168 23.64 -15.84 -4.25
C PHE A 168 24.38 -14.96 -3.24
N ILE A 169 24.07 -15.12 -1.95
CA ILE A 169 24.68 -14.36 -0.85
C ILE A 169 25.99 -15.00 -0.41
N ASN A 170 26.11 -16.33 -0.47
CA ASN A 170 27.31 -17.06 -0.11
C ASN A 170 27.62 -18.20 -1.12
N PRO A 171 28.36 -17.92 -2.21
CA PRO A 171 28.60 -18.87 -3.29
C PRO A 171 29.58 -20.01 -2.95
N GLU A 172 30.30 -19.95 -1.82
CA GLU A 172 31.37 -20.91 -1.48
C GLU A 172 30.88 -22.25 -0.90
N ASN A 173 29.59 -22.37 -0.52
CA ASN A 173 29.03 -23.64 -0.01
C ASN A 173 28.61 -24.63 -1.11
N LYS A 174 29.01 -24.43 -2.37
CA LYS A 174 28.78 -25.41 -3.45
C LYS A 174 29.73 -26.62 -3.39
N THR A 175 30.69 -26.65 -2.47
CA THR A 175 31.77 -27.65 -2.48
C THR A 175 31.71 -28.72 -1.37
N GLU A 176 30.70 -28.72 -0.50
CA GLU A 176 30.61 -29.70 0.62
C GLU A 176 29.36 -30.60 0.61
N GLN A 177 28.65 -30.68 -0.52
CA GLN A 177 27.70 -31.77 -0.75
C GLN A 177 28.07 -32.53 -2.02
N LYS A 178 29.12 -33.35 -1.90
CA LYS A 178 29.27 -34.53 -2.74
C LYS A 178 29.95 -35.64 -1.98
#